data_AF-A0A418M6K3-F1
#
_entry.id   AF-A0A418M6K3-F1
#
_cell.length_a   1.000
_cell.length_b   1.000
_cell.length_c   1.000
_cell.angle_alpha   90.00
_cell.angle_beta   90.00
_cell.angle_gamma   90.00
#
_symmetry.space_group_name_H-M   'P 1'
#
loop_
_entity.id
_entity.type
_entity.pdbx_description
1 polymer ?
#
loop_
_entity_poly.entity_id
_entity_poly.type
_entity_poly.pdbx_seq_one_letter_code
_entity_poly.pdbx_strand_id
1 'polypeptide(L)'
;MATILVISDYVQALKAEVGQPLKQLYPHADIRFCLFDDVLLNELANGLQPILILMDMGADNLMIMNELRSFACLARTPMLMLRAGATKRKVEVENDGLGWLYQSLNTPSKYQLN
;
A
#
# COMPACT_ATOMS: atom_id res chain seq x y z
N MET A 1 9.60 23.09 0.48
CA MET A 1 10.18 21.73 0.55
C MET A 1 9.08 20.76 0.14
N ALA A 2 9.35 19.74 -0.67
CA ALA A 2 8.32 18.84 -1.15
C ALA A 2 7.95 17.82 -0.06
N THR A 3 6.68 17.73 0.31
CA THR A 3 6.22 16.81 1.37
C THR A 3 5.53 15.59 0.77
N ILE A 4 5.91 14.40 1.23
CA ILE A 4 5.21 13.14 0.97
C ILE A 4 4.53 12.74 2.28
N LEU A 5 3.22 12.55 2.22
CA LEU A 5 2.44 12.15 3.38
C LEU A 5 2.22 10.63 3.35
N VAL A 6 2.44 9.96 4.47
CA VAL A 6 2.19 8.53 4.64
C VAL A 6 1.19 8.35 5.77
N ILE A 7 -0.03 7.94 5.42
CA ILE A 7 -1.15 7.78 6.34
C ILE A 7 -1.33 6.29 6.64
N SER A 8 -1.27 5.91 7.92
CA SER A 8 -1.48 4.53 8.38
C SER A 8 -1.84 4.52 9.86
N ASP A 9 -2.71 3.58 10.26
CA ASP A 9 -3.01 3.29 11.67
C ASP A 9 -1.80 2.67 12.41
N TYR A 10 -0.84 2.13 11.67
CA TYR A 10 0.36 1.46 12.17
C TYR A 10 1.63 2.26 11.87
N VAL A 11 1.59 3.58 12.11
CA VAL A 11 2.66 4.57 11.81
C VAL A 11 4.08 4.04 12.07
N GLN A 12 4.35 3.55 13.28
CA GLN A 12 5.71 3.13 13.67
C GLN A 12 6.17 1.87 12.94
N ALA A 13 5.28 0.89 12.77
CA ALA A 13 5.58 -0.36 12.07
C ALA A 13 5.86 -0.08 10.59
N LEU A 14 4.98 0.69 9.95
CA LEU A 14 5.14 1.06 8.54
C LEU A 14 6.40 1.90 8.33
N LYS A 15 6.69 2.85 9.22
CA LYS A 15 7.93 3.64 9.16
C LYS A 15 9.19 2.76 9.26
N ALA A 16 9.17 1.72 10.10
CA ALA A 16 10.29 0.78 10.21
C ALA A 16 10.46 -0.05 8.92
N GLU A 17 9.37 -0.40 8.25
CA GLU A 17 9.39 -1.23 7.04
C GLU A 17 9.79 -0.43 5.78
N VAL A 18 9.14 0.72 5.55
CA VAL A 18 9.28 1.47 4.28
C VAL A 18 10.01 2.81 4.42
N GLY A 19 10.36 3.24 5.64
CA GLY A 19 10.96 4.55 5.87
C GLY A 19 12.31 4.74 5.18
N GLN A 20 13.23 3.77 5.33
CA GLN A 20 14.52 3.82 4.65
C GLN A 20 14.39 3.70 3.12
N PRO A 21 13.65 2.72 2.57
CA PRO A 21 13.38 2.66 1.13
C PRO A 21 12.79 3.95 0.55
N LEU A 22 11.79 4.55 1.20
CA LEU A 22 11.18 5.79 0.72
C LEU A 22 12.16 6.97 0.75
N LYS A 23 13.01 7.05 1.77
CA LYS A 23 14.04 8.10 1.87
C LYS A 23 15.11 7.97 0.79
N GLN A 24 15.44 6.74 0.37
CA GLN A 24 16.37 6.52 -0.75
C GLN A 24 15.76 6.93 -2.09
N LEU A 25 14.46 6.66 -2.29
CA LEU A 25 13.74 7.06 -3.50
C LEU A 25 13.49 8.56 -3.58
N TYR A 26 13.23 9.20 -2.44
CA TYR A 26 12.89 10.62 -2.35
C TYR A 26 13.83 11.35 -1.36
N PRO A 27 15.13 11.49 -1.67
CA PRO A 27 16.13 11.98 -0.71
C PRO A 27 15.96 13.45 -0.30
N HIS A 28 15.23 14.24 -1.09
CA HIS A 28 14.98 15.66 -0.85
C HIS A 28 13.55 15.95 -0.37
N ALA A 29 12.71 14.92 -0.25
CA ALA A 29 11.35 15.08 0.23
C ALA A 29 11.31 15.01 1.76
N ASP A 30 10.42 15.78 2.35
CA ASP A 30 9.99 15.60 3.73
C ASP A 30 8.96 14.47 3.79
N ILE A 31 9.35 13.31 4.33
CA ILE A 31 8.47 12.13 4.41
C ILE A 31 7.83 12.11 5.80
N ARG A 32 6.53 12.43 5.86
CA ARG A 32 5.77 12.51 7.11
C ARG A 32 4.87 11.30 7.26
N PHE A 33 5.10 10.52 8.32
CA PHE A 33 4.25 9.41 8.71
C PHE A 33 3.28 9.90 9.78
N CYS A 34 1.98 9.73 9.57
CA CYS A 34 0.94 10.21 10.47
C CYS A 34 -0.29 9.30 10.47
N LEU A 35 -1.11 9.47 11.51
CA LEU A 35 -2.48 8.95 11.55
C LEU A 35 -3.39 9.84 10.70
N PHE A 36 -4.58 9.35 10.38
CA PHE A 36 -5.65 10.20 9.89
C PHE A 36 -6.46 10.72 11.08
N ASP A 37 -6.18 11.95 11.51
CA ASP A 37 -6.78 12.58 12.68
C ASP A 37 -7.02 14.09 12.49
N ASP A 38 -7.64 14.72 13.50
CA ASP A 38 -7.93 16.17 13.50
C ASP A 38 -6.66 17.02 13.38
N VAL A 39 -5.51 16.52 13.82
CA VAL A 39 -4.23 17.24 13.70
C VAL A 39 -3.83 17.33 12.23
N LEU A 40 -3.88 16.21 11.50
CA LEU A 40 -3.62 16.20 10.06
C LEU A 40 -4.63 17.08 9.31
N LEU A 41 -5.92 16.98 9.63
CA LEU A 41 -6.96 17.79 8.98
C LEU A 41 -6.72 19.30 9.20
N ASN A 42 -6.33 19.69 10.42
CA ASN A 42 -5.95 21.06 10.71
C ASN A 42 -4.72 21.50 9.94
N GLU A 43 -3.69 20.66 9.82
CA GLU A 43 -2.51 21.00 9.01
C GLU A 43 -2.86 21.20 7.53
N LEU A 44 -3.72 20.35 6.96
CA LEU A 44 -4.22 20.48 5.59
C LEU A 44 -5.04 21.77 5.40
N ALA A 45 -5.90 22.11 6.35
CA ALA A 45 -6.66 23.35 6.35
C ALA A 45 -5.74 24.60 6.45
N ASN A 46 -4.63 24.47 7.18
CA ASN A 46 -3.64 25.53 7.37
C ASN A 46 -2.55 25.58 6.27
N GLY A 47 -2.75 24.85 5.16
CA GLY A 47 -1.92 24.98 3.96
C GLY A 47 -0.79 23.96 3.82
N LEU A 48 -0.85 22.82 4.53
CA LEU A 48 -0.02 21.66 4.19
C LEU A 48 -0.39 21.20 2.76
N GLN A 49 0.60 21.17 1.87
CA GLN A 49 0.43 20.81 0.46
C GLN A 49 1.35 19.63 0.09
N PRO A 50 0.95 18.39 0.40
CA PRO A 50 1.72 17.22 0.02
C PRO A 50 1.69 17.03 -1.52
N ILE A 51 2.81 16.63 -2.08
CA ILE A 51 2.95 16.32 -3.51
C ILE A 51 2.56 14.87 -3.83
N LEU A 52 2.48 14.01 -2.80
CA LEU A 52 2.10 12.61 -2.89
C LEU A 52 1.55 12.18 -1.53
N ILE A 53 0.48 11.39 -1.56
CA ILE A 53 -0.09 10.75 -0.37
C ILE A 53 -0.02 9.24 -0.56
N LEU A 54 0.61 8.54 0.37
CA LEU A 54 0.62 7.09 0.48
C LEU A 54 -0.34 6.69 1.60
N MET A 55 -1.26 5.78 1.34
CA MET A 55 -2.27 5.32 2.31
C MET A 55 -2.17 3.82 2.50
N ASP A 56 -1.92 3.37 3.72
CA ASP A 56 -1.99 1.96 4.08
C ASP A 56 -3.43 1.42 3.99
N MET A 57 -3.65 0.21 3.47
CA MET A 57 -5.00 -0.36 3.28
C MET A 57 -5.71 -0.68 4.60
N GLY A 58 -6.65 0.17 4.99
CA GLY A 58 -7.64 -0.08 6.04
C GLY A 58 -9.08 -0.13 5.52
N ALA A 59 -10.02 -0.47 6.41
CA ALA A 59 -11.46 -0.53 6.09
C ALA A 59 -12.04 0.83 5.69
N ASP A 60 -11.44 1.93 6.18
CA ASP A 60 -11.98 3.28 6.06
C ASP A 60 -11.33 4.11 4.94
N ASN A 61 -10.44 3.52 4.14
CA ASN A 61 -9.66 4.26 3.16
C ASN A 61 -10.49 5.01 2.12
N LEU A 62 -11.66 4.49 1.74
CA LEU A 62 -12.56 5.20 0.82
C LEU A 62 -13.13 6.46 1.47
N MET A 63 -13.49 6.41 2.75
CA MET A 63 -13.96 7.57 3.49
C MET A 63 -12.84 8.60 3.66
N ILE A 64 -11.65 8.15 4.08
CA ILE A 64 -10.46 8.99 4.22
C ILE A 64 -10.11 9.66 2.88
N MET A 65 -10.13 8.93 1.77
CA MET A 65 -9.89 9.52 0.46
C MET A 65 -10.94 10.56 0.10
N ASN A 66 -12.22 10.30 0.33
CA ASN A 66 -13.28 11.28 0.05
C ASN A 66 -13.09 12.56 0.87
N GLU A 67 -12.72 12.42 2.14
CA GLU A 67 -12.44 13.55 3.02
C GLU A 67 -11.20 14.33 2.57
N LEU A 68 -10.09 13.65 2.28
CA LEU A 68 -8.90 14.29 1.72
C LEU A 68 -9.19 15.00 0.39
N ARG A 69 -10.06 14.45 -0.45
CA ARG A 69 -10.47 15.07 -1.72
C ARG A 69 -11.36 16.30 -1.54
N SER A 70 -11.94 16.51 -0.35
CA SER A 70 -12.68 17.74 -0.06
C SER A 70 -11.77 18.97 0.05
N PHE A 71 -10.47 18.77 0.34
CA PHE A 71 -9.49 19.85 0.38
C PHE A 71 -9.09 20.25 -1.04
N ALA A 72 -9.35 21.52 -1.40
CA ALA A 72 -9.03 22.04 -2.74
C ALA A 72 -7.54 21.89 -3.10
N CYS A 73 -6.63 21.99 -2.11
CA CYS A 73 -5.20 21.80 -2.31
C CYS A 73 -4.82 20.37 -2.69
N LEU A 74 -5.67 19.38 -2.39
CA LEU A 74 -5.45 17.96 -2.67
C LEU A 74 -6.18 17.47 -3.91
N ALA A 75 -6.96 18.31 -4.59
CA ALA A 75 -7.81 17.89 -5.72
C ALA A 75 -7.02 17.18 -6.84
N ARG A 76 -5.75 17.53 -7.03
CA ARG A 76 -4.85 16.92 -8.04
C ARG A 76 -3.71 16.12 -7.45
N THR A 77 -3.61 16.04 -6.12
CA THR A 77 -2.51 15.32 -5.46
C THR A 77 -2.65 13.82 -5.72
N PRO A 78 -1.63 13.14 -6.24
CA PRO A 78 -1.66 11.70 -6.42
C PRO A 78 -1.80 11.00 -5.06
N MET A 79 -2.69 10.02 -4.99
CA MET A 79 -2.91 9.17 -3.83
C MET A 79 -2.63 7.73 -4.24
N LEU A 80 -1.72 7.06 -3.55
CA LEU A 80 -1.36 5.66 -3.78
C LEU A 80 -1.75 4.84 -2.56
N MET A 81 -2.51 3.76 -2.79
CA MET A 81 -2.84 2.82 -1.73
C MET A 81 -1.77 1.73 -1.63
N LEU A 82 -1.21 1.56 -0.45
CA LEU A 82 -0.31 0.47 -0.13
C LEU A 82 -1.17 -0.75 0.20
N ARG A 83 -1.18 -1.74 -0.68
CA ARG A 83 -1.71 -3.06 -0.34
C ARG A 83 -0.64 -3.82 0.42
N ALA A 84 -1.00 -4.35 1.58
CA ALA A 84 -0.32 -5.53 2.09
C ALA A 84 -0.41 -6.60 0.99
N GLY A 85 0.73 -6.91 0.35
CA GLY A 85 0.80 -8.07 -0.52
C GLY A 85 0.30 -9.24 0.29
N ALA A 86 -0.60 -10.05 -0.27
CA ALA A 86 -1.29 -11.14 0.42
C ALA A 86 -0.29 -12.13 1.06
N THR A 87 0.24 -11.80 2.22
CA THR A 87 0.88 -12.71 3.16
C THR A 87 -0.22 -13.25 4.06
N LYS A 88 -1.21 -13.90 3.43
CA LYS A 88 -1.61 -15.20 3.97
C LYS A 88 -0.33 -16.03 3.90
N ARG A 89 0.47 -16.02 4.97
CA ARG A 89 1.26 -17.21 5.31
C ARG A 89 0.26 -18.35 5.17
N LYS A 90 0.47 -19.19 4.17
CA LYS A 90 -0.19 -20.49 4.08
C LYS A 90 0.13 -21.16 5.40
N VAL A 91 -0.80 -21.05 6.35
CA VAL A 91 -0.97 -22.08 7.36
C VAL A 91 -1.23 -23.32 6.52
N GLU A 92 -0.36 -24.30 6.66
CA GLU A 92 -0.51 -25.63 6.12
C GLU A 92 -1.90 -26.12 6.50
N VAL A 93 -2.84 -26.02 5.57
CA VAL A 93 -4.06 -26.81 5.60
C VAL A 93 -3.72 -28.00 4.74
N GLU A 94 -3.35 -29.09 5.42
CA GLU A 94 -3.34 -30.43 4.88
C GLU A 94 -4.64 -30.71 4.12
N ASN A 95 -4.53 -31.41 2.98
CA ASN A 95 -5.52 -32.24 2.29
C ASN A 95 -6.96 -31.68 2.15
N ASP A 96 -7.51 -31.42 0.97
CA ASP A 96 -7.60 -32.30 -0.19
C ASP A 96 -8.04 -31.49 -1.42
N GLY A 97 -7.58 -31.85 -2.62
CA GLY A 97 -8.37 -31.60 -3.84
C GLY A 97 -7.79 -30.74 -4.98
N LEU A 98 -6.50 -30.36 -5.00
CA LEU A 98 -5.92 -29.63 -6.14
C LEU A 98 -4.61 -30.24 -6.71
N GLY A 99 -4.24 -31.44 -6.28
CA GLY A 99 -3.06 -32.16 -6.78
C GLY A 99 -3.14 -32.65 -8.23
N TRP A 100 -4.32 -32.65 -8.86
CA TRP A 100 -4.51 -33.19 -10.21
C TRP A 100 -4.11 -32.21 -11.33
N LEU A 101 -4.19 -30.90 -11.10
CA LEU A 101 -3.83 -29.90 -12.11
C LEU A 101 -2.32 -29.79 -12.34
N TYR A 102 -1.50 -30.15 -11.34
CA TYR A 102 -0.03 -30.10 -11.46
C TYR A 102 0.57 -31.29 -12.20
N GLN A 103 -0.11 -32.45 -12.26
CA GLN A 103 0.38 -33.61 -13.01
C GLN A 103 0.08 -33.54 -14.51
N SER A 104 -0.95 -32.79 -14.90
CA SER A 104 -1.38 -32.67 -16.30
C SER A 104 -0.51 -31.73 -17.14
N LEU A 105 0.27 -30.84 -16.50
CA LEU A 105 1.09 -29.83 -17.19
C LEU A 105 2.58 -30.19 -17.28
N ASN A 106 3.01 -31.29 -16.66
CA ASN A 106 4.43 -31.67 -16.57
C ASN A 106 4.74 -33.09 -17.07
N THR A 107 3.84 -33.73 -17.82
CA THR A 107 4.16 -34.98 -18.52
C THR A 107 4.83 -34.66 -19.86
N PRO A 108 6.11 -35.02 -20.08
CA PRO A 108 6.71 -34.90 -21.40
C PRO A 108 6.08 -35.94 -22.32
N SER A 109 5.45 -35.46 -23.41
CA SER A 109 4.84 -36.29 -24.46
C SER A 109 5.85 -37.30 -25.02
N LYS A 110 5.79 -38.55 -24.54
CA LYS A 110 6.38 -39.71 -25.22
C LYS A 110 5.30 -40.39 -26.05
N TYR A 111 5.05 -39.85 -27.23
CA TYR A 111 4.46 -40.63 -28.31
C TYR A 111 5.42 -40.57 -29.50
N GLN A 112 6.23 -41.63 -29.59
CA GLN A 112 6.95 -41.99 -30.81
C GLN A 112 5.90 -42.42 -31.84
N LEU A 113 5.96 -41.83 -33.03
CA LEU A 113 5.22 -42.27 -34.21
C LEU A 113 5.91 -43.51 -34.78
N ASN A 114 5.19 -44.63 -34.82
CA ASN A 114 5.34 -45.68 -35.83
C ASN A 114 3.97 -45.90 -36.46
#